data_AF-U4VAM4-F1
#
_entry.id   AF-U4VAM4-F1
#
_cell.length_a   1.000
_cell.length_b   1.000
_cell.length_c   1.000
_cell.angle_alpha   90.00
_cell.angle_beta   90.00
_cell.angle_gamma   90.00
#
_symmetry.space_group_name_H-M   'P 1'
#
loop_
_entity.id
_entity.type
_entity.pdbx_description
1 polymer ?
#
loop_
_entity_poly.entity_id
_entity_poly.type
_entity_poly.pdbx_seq_one_letter_code
_entity_poly.pdbx_strand_id
1 'polypeptide(L)'
;MLKEINKNTLISNENGNRPISRKAAEKYGELFGVDPGWILFGEGGSPEDKISGGATQIEAMLRRIKGLNDQDILVVMSVIMNAIRVNGDEQEQTQPDDQSGLTTDHHKVKP
;
A
#
# COMPACT_ATOMS: atom_id res chain seq x y z
N MET A 1 -4.65 -23.44 -16.73
CA MET A 1 -5.64 -23.85 -15.70
C MET A 1 -5.10 -23.45 -14.35
N LEU A 2 -5.63 -22.38 -13.74
CA LEU A 2 -5.38 -22.12 -12.33
C LEU A 2 -6.00 -23.27 -11.52
N LYS A 3 -5.17 -24.00 -10.77
CA LYS A 3 -5.69 -24.97 -9.79
C LYS A 3 -6.59 -24.22 -8.81
N GLU A 4 -7.79 -24.73 -8.57
CA GLU A 4 -8.66 -24.19 -7.52
C GLU A 4 -7.90 -24.10 -6.20
N ILE A 5 -7.91 -22.91 -5.61
CA ILE A 5 -7.30 -22.67 -4.31
C ILE A 5 -8.21 -23.26 -3.24
N ASN A 6 -7.63 -24.01 -2.30
CA ASN A 6 -8.37 -24.52 -1.16
C ASN A 6 -8.81 -23.34 -0.25
N LYS A 7 -10.11 -23.06 -0.22
CA LYS A 7 -10.70 -21.95 0.55
C LYS A 7 -10.33 -21.99 2.04
N ASN A 8 -10.32 -23.16 2.66
CA ASN A 8 -9.98 -23.30 4.09
C ASN A 8 -8.53 -22.91 4.36
N THR A 9 -7.63 -23.17 3.41
CA THR A 9 -6.22 -22.78 3.53
C THR A 9 -6.07 -21.27 3.45
N LEU A 10 -6.74 -20.63 2.48
CA LEU A 10 -6.75 -19.18 2.33
C LEU A 10 -7.26 -18.49 3.60
N ILE A 11 -8.44 -18.88 4.08
CA ILE A 11 -9.04 -18.33 5.32
C ILE A 11 -8.10 -18.51 6.52
N SER A 12 -7.42 -19.65 6.61
CA SER A 12 -6.47 -19.90 7.69
C SER A 12 -5.22 -19.02 7.62
N ASN A 13 -4.80 -18.61 6.42
CA ASN A 13 -3.68 -17.68 6.24
C ASN A 13 -4.10 -16.23 6.53
N GLU A 14 -5.29 -15.82 6.09
CA GLU A 14 -5.83 -14.48 6.33
C GLU A 14 -6.09 -14.21 7.82
N ASN A 15 -6.63 -15.20 8.55
CA ASN A 15 -6.90 -15.07 9.98
C ASN A 15 -5.65 -15.25 10.86
N GLY A 16 -4.46 -15.43 10.28
CA GLY A 16 -3.22 -15.65 11.03
C GLY A 16 -3.12 -17.01 11.74
N ASN A 17 -4.07 -17.92 11.52
CA ASN A 17 -4.07 -19.26 12.11
C ASN A 17 -2.91 -20.13 11.60
N ARG A 18 -2.39 -19.84 10.40
CA ARG A 18 -1.22 -20.50 9.81
C ARG A 18 -0.33 -19.49 9.12
N PRO A 19 1.01 -19.59 9.29
CA PRO A 19 1.94 -18.80 8.51
C PRO A 19 1.79 -19.13 7.03
N ILE A 20 1.86 -18.09 6.20
CA ILE A 20 1.84 -18.24 4.76
C ILE A 20 3.23 -18.62 4.25
N SER A 21 3.28 -19.57 3.31
CA SER A 21 4.54 -19.95 2.65
C SER A 21 4.78 -19.07 1.42
N ARG A 22 6.05 -18.90 1.01
CA ARG A 22 6.40 -18.19 -0.23
C ARG A 22 5.62 -18.70 -1.45
N LYS A 23 5.53 -20.02 -1.61
CA LYS A 23 4.82 -20.65 -2.74
C LYS A 23 3.31 -20.40 -2.72
N ALA A 24 2.73 -20.18 -1.55
CA ALA A 24 1.32 -19.78 -1.44
C ALA A 24 1.16 -18.29 -1.79
N ALA A 25 2.05 -17.44 -1.29
CA ALA A 25 2.07 -16.01 -1.64
C ALA A 25 2.24 -15.78 -3.15
N GLU A 26 3.11 -16.53 -3.83
CA GLU A 26 3.26 -16.47 -5.30
C GLU A 26 1.95 -16.77 -6.03
N LYS A 27 1.24 -17.82 -5.62
CA LYS A 27 -0.05 -18.19 -6.22
C LYS A 27 -1.15 -17.17 -5.91
N TYR A 28 -1.16 -16.62 -4.71
CA TYR A 28 -2.12 -15.60 -4.30
C TYR A 28 -1.84 -14.29 -5.03
N GLY A 29 -0.57 -13.92 -5.18
CA GLY A 29 -0.16 -12.76 -5.96
C GLY A 29 -0.60 -12.85 -7.43
N GLU A 30 -0.38 -14.00 -8.07
CA GLU A 30 -0.87 -14.26 -9.44
C GLU A 30 -2.41 -14.18 -9.52
N LEU A 31 -3.13 -14.74 -8.55
CA LEU A 31 -4.60 -14.74 -8.55
C LEU A 31 -5.20 -13.35 -8.28
N PHE A 32 -4.61 -12.59 -7.37
CA PHE A 32 -5.14 -11.31 -6.91
C PHE A 32 -4.53 -10.10 -7.64
N GLY A 33 -3.51 -10.32 -8.47
CA GLY A 33 -2.80 -9.25 -9.16
C GLY A 33 -1.99 -8.36 -8.23
N VAL A 34 -1.39 -8.94 -7.17
CA VAL A 34 -0.57 -8.21 -6.20
C VAL A 34 0.81 -8.82 -6.07
N ASP A 35 1.79 -8.06 -5.58
CA ASP A 35 3.14 -8.56 -5.36
C ASP A 35 3.16 -9.62 -4.23
N PRO A 36 3.79 -10.79 -4.42
CA PRO A 36 3.93 -11.79 -3.35
C PRO A 36 4.68 -11.29 -2.11
N GLY A 37 5.56 -10.29 -2.26
CA GLY A 37 6.25 -9.61 -1.17
C GLY A 37 5.29 -8.80 -0.29
N TRP A 38 4.28 -8.14 -0.88
CA TRP A 38 3.21 -7.48 -0.13
C TRP A 38 2.50 -8.45 0.80
N ILE A 39 2.17 -9.65 0.29
CA ILE A 39 1.49 -10.71 1.05
C ILE A 39 2.35 -11.22 2.21
N LEU A 40 3.67 -11.34 2.01
CA LEU A 40 4.58 -11.94 3.00
C LEU A 40 5.06 -10.97 4.07
N PHE A 41 5.30 -9.72 3.68
CA PHE A 41 6.05 -8.76 4.51
C PHE A 41 5.26 -7.48 4.77
N GLY A 42 4.11 -7.28 4.13
CA GLY A 42 3.38 -6.00 4.16
C GLY A 42 4.15 -4.86 3.47
N GLU A 43 5.28 -5.18 2.83
CA GLU A 43 6.13 -4.24 2.12
C GLU A 43 5.89 -4.36 0.62
N GLY A 44 5.71 -3.22 -0.04
CA GLY A 44 5.52 -3.19 -1.49
C GLY A 44 4.08 -3.42 -1.93
N GLY A 45 3.16 -2.55 -1.48
CA GLY A 45 1.93 -2.27 -2.24
C GLY A 45 2.27 -2.12 -3.73
N SER A 46 1.32 -2.52 -4.59
CA SER A 46 1.57 -2.82 -5.99
C SER A 46 2.42 -1.72 -6.65
N PRO A 47 3.30 -1.98 -7.65
CA PRO A 47 4.09 -0.91 -8.28
C PRO A 47 3.23 0.28 -8.76
N GLU A 48 1.94 0.04 -9.02
CA GLU A 48 0.93 1.06 -9.30
C GLU A 48 0.46 1.89 -8.07
N ASP A 49 0.60 1.41 -6.84
CA ASP A 49 0.24 2.14 -5.60
C ASP A 49 1.24 3.23 -5.21
N LYS A 50 2.45 3.24 -5.79
CA LYS A 50 3.43 4.32 -5.53
C LYS A 50 3.19 5.57 -6.37
N ILE A 51 2.30 5.49 -7.36
CA ILE A 51 1.92 6.65 -8.17
C ILE A 51 0.42 6.86 -8.03
N SER A 52 0.03 7.76 -7.11
CA SER A 52 -1.37 8.12 -6.83
C SER A 52 -2.13 8.78 -8.01
N GLY A 53 -1.59 8.76 -9.23
CA GLY A 53 -2.25 9.20 -10.45
C GLY A 53 -2.34 8.01 -11.40
N GLY A 54 -3.55 7.63 -11.81
CA GLY A 54 -3.71 6.56 -12.79
C GLY A 54 -2.89 6.84 -14.06
N ALA A 55 -2.35 5.81 -14.70
CA ALA A 55 -1.43 5.93 -15.84
C ALA A 55 -1.90 6.96 -16.90
N THR A 56 -3.19 7.01 -17.19
CA THR A 56 -3.83 7.98 -18.10
C THR A 56 -3.57 9.45 -17.73
N GLN A 57 -3.56 9.78 -16.44
CA GLN A 57 -3.35 11.15 -15.95
C GLN A 57 -1.88 11.57 -16.09
N ILE A 58 -0.97 10.64 -15.83
CA ILE A 58 0.48 10.84 -16.05
C ILE A 58 0.74 11.08 -17.54
N GLU A 59 0.18 10.24 -18.41
CA GLU A 59 0.33 10.39 -19.85
C GLU A 59 -0.25 11.72 -20.36
N ALA A 60 -1.40 12.15 -19.83
CA ALA A 60 -1.99 13.43 -20.17
C ALA A 60 -1.08 14.61 -19.75
N MET A 61 -0.46 14.54 -18.57
CA MET A 61 0.53 15.53 -18.12
C MET A 61 1.74 15.56 -19.05
N LEU A 62 2.32 14.40 -19.38
CA LEU A 62 3.49 14.31 -20.27
C LEU A 62 3.21 14.89 -21.66
N ARG A 63 2.01 14.65 -22.21
CA ARG A 63 1.58 15.27 -23.47
C ARG A 63 1.47 16.78 -23.37
N ARG A 64 1.02 17.32 -22.23
CA ARG A 64 0.85 18.77 -22.02
C ARG A 64 2.18 19.51 -21.94
N ILE A 65 3.23 18.88 -21.41
CA ILE A 65 4.57 19.48 -21.30
C ILE A 65 5.45 19.21 -22.54
N LYS A 66 4.96 18.45 -23.50
CA LYS A 66 5.69 18.14 -24.73
C LYS A 66 5.99 19.43 -25.51
N GLY A 67 7.27 19.67 -25.79
CA GLY A 67 7.72 20.82 -26.59
C GLY A 67 8.06 22.07 -25.77
N LEU A 68 7.96 22.01 -24.44
CA LEU A 68 8.56 23.01 -23.57
C LEU A 68 10.09 22.93 -23.67
N ASN A 69 10.74 24.09 -23.53
CA ASN A 69 12.19 24.15 -23.38
C ASN A 69 12.59 23.83 -21.93
N ASP A 70 13.89 23.67 -21.68
CA ASP A 70 14.42 23.31 -20.37
C ASP A 70 14.01 24.30 -19.26
N GLN A 71 13.98 25.60 -19.57
CA GLN A 71 13.60 26.63 -18.59
C GLN A 71 12.14 26.49 -18.17
N ASP A 72 11.24 26.27 -19.13
CA ASP A 72 9.81 26.09 -18.88
C ASP A 72 9.54 24.76 -18.13
N ILE A 73 10.32 23.72 -18.41
CA ILE A 73 10.27 22.45 -17.67
C ILE A 73 10.66 22.67 -16.21
N LEU A 74 11.71 23.46 -15.93
CA LEU A 74 12.12 23.78 -14.56
C LEU A 74 11.02 24.52 -13.79
N VAL A 75 10.27 25.41 -14.45
CA VAL A 75 9.10 26.08 -13.83
C VAL A 75 8.03 25.05 -13.48
N VAL A 76 7.66 24.16 -14.39
CA VAL A 76 6.69 23.09 -14.10
C VAL A 76 7.14 22.22 -12.93
N MET A 77 8.42 21.83 -12.91
CA MET A 77 8.99 21.03 -11.82
C MET A 77 8.93 21.77 -10.47
N SER A 78 9.19 23.07 -10.46
CA SER A 78 9.07 23.87 -9.23
C SER A 78 7.65 23.88 -8.66
N VAL A 79 6.63 23.94 -9.52
CA VAL A 79 5.22 23.90 -9.11
C VAL A 79 4.85 22.51 -8.58
N ILE A 80 5.31 21.44 -9.23
CA ILE A 80 5.10 20.06 -8.77
C ILE A 80 5.74 19.87 -7.39
N MET A 81 6.99 20.28 -7.21
CA MET A 81 7.70 20.19 -5.93
C MET A 81 7.01 21.03 -4.84
N ASN A 82 6.42 22.16 -5.22
CA ASN A 82 5.65 22.96 -4.28
C ASN A 82 4.35 22.28 -3.83
N ALA A 83 3.59 21.72 -4.78
CA ALA A 83 2.35 21.01 -4.49
C ALA A 83 2.59 19.79 -3.61
N ILE A 84 3.67 19.03 -3.85
CA ILE A 84 4.05 17.87 -3.02
C ILE A 84 4.32 18.31 -1.58
N ARG A 85 5.08 19.41 -1.40
CA ARG A 85 5.38 19.93 -0.06
C ARG A 85 4.11 20.36 0.68
N VAL A 86 3.29 21.18 0.04
CA VAL A 86 2.04 21.68 0.63
C VAL A 86 1.10 20.54 1.00
N ASN A 87 0.94 19.54 0.13
CA ASN A 87 0.07 18.40 0.42
C ASN A 87 0.67 17.41 1.44
N GLY A 88 2.00 17.38 1.61
CA GLY A 88 2.68 16.58 2.62
C GLY A 88 2.47 17.12 4.03
N ASP A 89 2.46 18.44 4.20
CA ASP A 89 2.27 19.11 5.49
C ASP A 89 0.85 18.88 6.07
N GLU A 90 -0.16 18.62 5.23
CA GLU A 90 -1.53 18.31 5.66
C GLU A 90 -1.68 16.90 6.26
N GLN A 91 -0.75 15.97 6.00
CA GLN A 91 -0.82 14.58 6.49
C GLN A 91 -0.20 14.38 7.89
N GLU A 92 0.59 15.33 8.40
CA GLU A 92 1.21 15.24 9.73
C GLU A 92 0.27 15.66 10.90
N GLN A 93 -0.96 16.12 10.64
CA GLN A 93 -1.88 16.59 11.69
C GLN A 93 -2.85 15.54 12.27
N THR A 94 -2.80 14.29 11.84
CA THR A 94 -3.54 13.21 12.53
C THR A 94 -2.69 12.58 13.62
N GLN A 95 -2.66 13.24 14.77
CA GLN A 95 -2.17 12.68 16.03
C GLN A 95 -3.26 11.78 16.63
N PRO A 96 -3.04 10.46 16.82
CA PRO A 96 -3.91 9.67 17.68
C PRO A 96 -3.50 9.95 19.13
N ASP A 97 -4.45 10.45 19.92
CA ASP A 97 -4.29 10.56 21.37
C ASP A 97 -4.10 9.16 21.96
N ASP A 98 -2.84 8.80 22.20
CA ASP A 98 -2.40 7.66 23.01
C ASP A 98 -2.93 7.83 24.45
N GLN A 99 -4.15 7.37 24.71
CA GLN A 99 -4.55 6.96 26.05
C GLN A 99 -4.38 5.45 26.20
N SER A 100 -3.15 5.08 26.57
CA SER A 100 -2.82 3.75 27.08
C SER A 100 -3.52 3.55 28.44
N GLY A 101 -4.72 2.98 28.41
CA GLY A 101 -5.44 2.47 29.57
C GLY A 101 -5.00 1.06 29.90
N LEU A 102 -3.98 0.95 30.74
CA LEU A 102 -3.45 -0.26 31.34
C LEU A 102 -4.51 -0.95 32.22
N THR A 103 -5.08 -2.09 31.81
CA THR A 103 -5.57 -3.10 32.78
C THR A 103 -5.45 -4.51 32.18
N THR A 104 -4.39 -5.23 32.52
CA THR A 104 -4.40 -6.69 32.58
C THR A 104 -5.10 -7.07 33.88
N ASP A 105 -6.27 -7.71 33.84
CA ASP A 105 -6.83 -8.34 35.04
C ASP A 105 -6.63 -9.86 34.97
N HIS A 106 -5.78 -10.33 35.88
CA HIS A 106 -5.43 -11.72 36.09
C HIS A 106 -6.48 -12.40 36.97
N HIS A 107 -6.87 -13.62 36.60
CA HIS A 107 -7.40 -14.67 37.48
C HIS A 107 -8.74 -14.41 38.20
N LYS A 108 -9.75 -15.21 37.84
CA LYS A 108 -10.37 -16.13 38.81
C LYS A 108 -11.08 -17.29 38.13
N VAL A 109 -10.63 -18.50 38.45
CA VAL A 109 -11.31 -19.76 38.18
C VAL A 109 -12.11 -20.15 39.44
N LYS A 110 -13.25 -20.82 39.21
CA LYS A 110 -14.03 -21.73 40.09
C LYS A 110 -15.19 -21.16 40.93
N PRO A 111 -16.20 -22.00 41.32
CA PRO A 111 -16.23 -23.48 41.43
C PRO A 111 -16.69 -24.26 40.21
#